data_AF-A0A440BIQ6-F1
#
_entry.id   AF-A0A440BIQ6-F1
#
_cell.length_a   1.000
_cell.length_b   1.000
_cell.length_c   1.000
_cell.angle_alpha   90.00
_cell.angle_beta   90.00
_cell.angle_gamma   90.00
#
_symmetry.space_group_name_H-M   'P 1'
#
loop_
_entity.id
_entity.type
_entity.pdbx_description
1 polymer ?
#
loop_
_entity_poly.entity_id
_entity_poly.type
_entity_poly.pdbx_seq_one_letter_code
_entity_poly.pdbx_strand_id
1 'polypeptide(L)'
;MRPQYILIPAALFSLVAVSAFSEETDRYRLEKSANGYVRMDTQTGAMSICEERSGQLVCKMAADERAAFQDEVDKLQTSVKALDERVAKLENSLSARLESQLPSEEDFNKTLGYMEQFFRTFKDIVKDMDKENGDDGARLNQQKT
;
A
#
# COMPACT_ATOMS: atom_id res chain seq x y z
N MET A 1 -12.79 53.48 -36.73
CA MET A 1 -12.88 52.28 -37.60
C MET A 1 -11.95 51.21 -37.03
N ARG A 2 -12.48 50.07 -36.58
CA ARG A 2 -11.69 48.87 -36.26
C ARG A 2 -11.38 48.12 -37.55
N PRO A 3 -10.15 47.58 -37.68
CA PRO A 3 -9.98 46.12 -37.61
C PRO A 3 -8.74 45.79 -36.76
N GLN A 4 -8.81 45.08 -35.63
CA GLN A 4 -9.10 43.65 -35.49
C GLN A 4 -8.19 42.75 -36.34
N TYR A 5 -6.93 42.63 -35.91
CA TYR A 5 -6.12 41.45 -36.18
C TYR A 5 -5.84 40.73 -34.86
N ILE A 6 -6.41 39.55 -34.82
CA ILE A 6 -6.41 38.55 -33.77
C ILE A 6 -5.08 37.79 -33.83
N LEU A 7 -4.52 37.55 -32.64
CA LEU A 7 -3.70 36.42 -32.19
C LEU A 7 -2.68 35.82 -33.18
N ILE A 8 -1.39 35.91 -32.82
CA ILE A 8 -0.54 34.74 -32.49
C ILE A 8 0.53 35.27 -31.51
N PRO A 9 0.51 34.91 -30.21
CA PRO A 9 1.70 35.09 -29.40
C PRO A 9 2.69 34.02 -29.88
N ALA A 10 3.77 34.45 -30.52
CA ALA A 10 4.92 33.59 -30.77
C ALA A 10 5.55 33.24 -29.42
N ALA A 11 4.95 32.29 -28.72
CA ALA A 11 5.58 31.57 -27.65
C ALA A 11 6.76 30.83 -28.28
N LEU A 12 7.94 31.42 -28.17
CA LEU A 12 9.20 30.70 -28.23
C LEU A 12 9.20 29.69 -27.08
N PHE A 13 8.51 28.57 -27.29
CA PHE A 13 8.82 27.33 -26.62
C PHE A 13 10.20 26.94 -27.14
N SER A 14 11.24 27.34 -26.41
CA SER A 14 12.54 26.69 -26.53
C SER A 14 12.29 25.20 -26.31
N LEU A 15 12.34 24.42 -27.38
CA LEU A 15 12.56 22.99 -27.28
C LEU A 15 13.89 22.83 -26.53
N VAL A 16 13.81 22.58 -25.22
CA VAL A 16 14.85 21.83 -24.55
C VAL A 16 14.78 20.46 -25.20
N ALA A 17 15.61 20.24 -26.22
CA ALA A 17 15.94 18.91 -26.67
C ALA A 17 16.56 18.20 -25.47
N VAL A 18 15.75 17.46 -24.73
CA VAL A 18 16.24 16.45 -23.81
C VAL A 18 16.87 15.40 -24.72
N SER A 19 18.17 15.53 -24.96
CA SER A 19 18.97 14.46 -25.52
C SER A 19 18.83 13.29 -24.58
N ALA A 20 18.04 12.29 -24.99
CA ALA A 20 18.08 10.98 -24.39
C ALA A 20 19.54 10.51 -24.49
N PHE A 21 20.24 10.49 -23.35
CA PHE A 21 21.57 9.92 -23.27
C PHE A 21 21.43 8.43 -23.58
N SER A 22 21.67 8.05 -24.83
CA SER A 22 21.95 6.66 -25.19
C SER A 22 23.37 6.35 -24.76
N GLU A 23 23.56 6.14 -23.46
CA GLU A 23 24.76 5.49 -22.90
C GLU A 23 24.65 3.96 -23.02
N GLU A 24 23.93 3.48 -24.05
CA GLU A 24 23.70 2.06 -24.31
C GLU A 24 24.25 1.66 -25.70
N THR A 25 25.17 2.45 -26.25
CA THR A 25 25.84 2.08 -27.50
C THR A 25 26.99 1.07 -27.28
N ASP A 26 27.40 0.83 -26.03
CA ASP A 26 28.53 -0.06 -25.71
C ASP A 26 28.22 -1.20 -24.72
N ARG A 27 26.97 -1.28 -24.24
CA ARG A 27 26.54 -2.36 -23.34
C ARG A 27 26.47 -3.70 -24.06
N TYR A 28 26.03 -3.70 -25.31
CA TYR A 28 25.86 -4.93 -26.08
C TYR A 28 26.86 -4.97 -27.23
N ARG A 29 27.74 -5.97 -27.21
CA ARG A 29 28.71 -6.25 -28.28
C ARG A 29 28.23 -7.42 -29.13
N LEU A 30 28.22 -7.22 -30.44
CA LEU A 30 27.81 -8.25 -31.40
C LEU A 30 29.04 -8.82 -32.09
N GLU A 31 29.25 -10.13 -31.97
CA GLU A 31 30.37 -10.85 -32.58
C GLU A 31 29.85 -11.91 -33.55
N LYS A 32 30.57 -12.08 -34.67
CA LYS A 32 30.26 -13.12 -35.65
C LYS A 32 30.91 -14.43 -35.21
N SER A 33 30.11 -15.49 -35.06
CA SER A 33 30.56 -16.84 -34.70
C SER A 33 30.39 -17.80 -35.88
N ALA A 34 30.95 -19.02 -35.76
CA ALA A 34 30.89 -20.04 -36.79
C ALA A 34 29.44 -20.42 -37.19
N ASN A 35 28.49 -20.33 -36.25
CA ASN A 35 27.11 -20.78 -36.42
C ASN A 35 26.08 -19.63 -36.44
N GLY A 36 26.50 -18.36 -36.51
CA GLY A 36 25.59 -17.21 -36.49
C GLY A 36 26.18 -15.98 -35.81
N TYR A 37 25.35 -15.25 -35.06
CA TYR A 37 25.78 -14.06 -34.31
C TYR A 37 25.67 -14.31 -32.81
N VAL A 38 26.58 -13.72 -32.04
CA VAL A 38 26.55 -13.76 -30.58
C VAL A 38 26.48 -12.34 -30.06
N ARG A 39 25.49 -12.04 -29.22
CA ARG A 39 25.37 -10.78 -28.48
C ARG A 39 25.87 -10.99 -27.06
N MET A 40 26.90 -10.25 -26.67
CA MET A 40 27.42 -10.22 -25.30
C MET A 40 26.97 -8.94 -24.60
N ASP A 41 26.42 -9.07 -23.39
CA ASP A 41 26.26 -7.94 -22.46
C ASP A 41 27.61 -7.71 -21.75
N THR A 42 28.23 -6.56 -21.98
CA THR A 42 29.55 -6.19 -21.43
C THR A 42 29.52 -5.93 -19.93
N GLN A 43 28.35 -5.73 -19.32
CA GLN A 43 28.21 -5.52 -17.88
C GLN A 43 28.06 -6.84 -17.12
N THR A 44 27.31 -7.79 -17.67
CA THR A 44 27.01 -9.07 -16.99
C THR A 44 27.83 -10.24 -17.52
N GLY A 45 28.44 -10.10 -18.71
CA GLY A 45 29.12 -11.19 -19.42
C GLY A 45 28.16 -12.19 -20.08
N ALA A 46 26.85 -11.95 -20.05
CA ALA A 46 25.85 -12.84 -20.62
C ALA A 46 25.96 -12.88 -22.15
N MET A 47 25.99 -14.09 -22.73
CA MET A 47 26.09 -14.30 -24.19
C MET A 47 24.79 -14.91 -24.73
N SER A 48 24.13 -14.21 -25.64
CA SER A 48 22.94 -14.68 -26.36
C SER A 48 23.29 -15.07 -27.80
N ILE A 49 22.77 -16.18 -28.29
CA ILE A 49 22.90 -16.55 -29.72
C ILE A 49 21.77 -15.89 -30.50
N CYS A 50 22.12 -15.21 -31.59
CA CYS A 50 21.19 -14.50 -32.45
C CYS A 50 21.12 -15.14 -33.84
N GLU A 51 19.90 -15.29 -34.34
CA GLU A 51 19.57 -15.78 -35.67
C GLU A 51 19.02 -14.62 -36.51
N GLU A 52 19.34 -14.58 -37.80
CA GLU A 52 18.73 -13.63 -38.71
C GLU A 52 17.34 -14.15 -39.13
N ARG A 53 16.30 -13.34 -38.90
CA ARG A 53 14.92 -13.61 -39.32
C ARG A 53 14.35 -12.38 -39.99
N SER A 54 13.88 -12.52 -41.22
CA SER A 54 13.26 -11.43 -41.99
C SER A 54 14.10 -10.16 -42.08
N GLY A 55 15.43 -10.30 -42.21
CA GLY A 55 16.38 -9.17 -42.30
C GLY A 55 16.68 -8.48 -40.97
N GLN A 56 16.26 -9.06 -39.83
CA GLN A 56 16.57 -8.57 -38.50
C GLN A 56 17.21 -9.67 -37.64
N LEU A 57 18.18 -9.28 -36.81
CA LEU A 57 18.82 -10.20 -35.86
C LEU A 57 17.96 -10.38 -34.62
N VAL A 58 17.52 -11.62 -34.37
CA VAL A 58 16.71 -11.98 -33.21
C VAL A 58 17.55 -12.84 -32.27
N CYS A 59 17.85 -12.30 -31.10
CA CYS A 59 18.64 -12.97 -30.06
C CYS A 59 17.75 -13.80 -29.13
N LYS A 60 18.05 -15.10 -28.99
CA LYS A 60 17.42 -15.96 -27.98
C LYS A 60 18.20 -15.80 -26.67
N MET A 61 17.49 -15.64 -25.54
CA MET A 61 18.11 -15.67 -24.21
C MET A 61 18.87 -17.00 -24.02
N ALA A 62 20.05 -16.90 -23.44
CA ALA A 62 20.94 -18.04 -23.22
C ALA A 62 20.20 -19.14 -22.44
N ALA A 63 20.44 -20.41 -22.77
CA ALA A 63 19.77 -21.51 -22.10
C ALA A 63 20.06 -21.53 -20.58
N ASP A 64 21.26 -21.09 -20.18
CA ASP A 64 21.72 -21.09 -18.79
C ASP A 64 21.04 -20.03 -17.92
N GLU A 65 20.61 -18.90 -18.51
CA GLU A 65 19.85 -17.88 -17.78
C GLU A 65 18.47 -18.42 -17.34
N ARG A 66 17.86 -19.32 -18.14
CA ARG A 66 16.58 -19.91 -17.73
C ARG A 66 16.72 -20.73 -16.45
N ALA A 67 17.80 -21.50 -16.30
CA ALA A 67 18.04 -22.30 -15.10
C ALA A 67 18.28 -21.41 -13.88
N ALA A 68 19.13 -20.37 -14.02
CA ALA A 68 19.38 -19.42 -12.93
C ALA A 68 18.09 -18.68 -12.49
N PHE A 69 17.25 -18.25 -13.44
CA PHE A 69 15.96 -17.65 -13.12
C PHE A 69 14.99 -18.65 -12.48
N GLN A 70 15.01 -19.92 -12.91
CA GLN A 70 14.18 -20.97 -12.31
C GLN A 70 14.57 -21.21 -10.84
N ASP A 71 15.87 -21.28 -10.54
CA ASP A 71 16.39 -21.43 -9.18
C ASP A 71 16.01 -20.23 -8.28
N GLU A 72 16.09 -19.01 -8.81
CA GLU A 72 15.66 -17.80 -8.09
C GLU A 72 14.16 -17.80 -7.81
N VAL A 73 13.35 -18.21 -8.79
CA VAL A 73 11.89 -18.35 -8.62
C VAL A 73 11.57 -19.37 -7.53
N ASP A 74 12.21 -20.54 -7.55
CA ASP A 74 11.99 -21.59 -6.55
C ASP A 74 12.39 -21.14 -5.15
N LYS A 75 13.52 -20.43 -5.02
CA LYS A 75 13.97 -19.82 -3.76
C LYS A 75 12.99 -18.77 -3.25
N LEU A 76 12.46 -17.93 -4.14
CA LEU A 76 11.52 -16.89 -3.77
C LEU A 76 10.18 -17.48 -3.35
N GLN A 77 9.66 -18.46 -4.09
CA GLN A 77 8.45 -19.19 -3.72
C GLN A 77 8.58 -19.89 -2.35
N THR A 78 9.74 -20.49 -2.08
CA THR A 78 10.04 -21.10 -0.78
C THR A 78 10.02 -20.05 0.33
N SER A 79 10.60 -18.87 0.08
CA SER A 79 10.63 -17.78 1.05
C SER A 79 9.23 -17.23 1.34
N VAL A 80 8.40 -17.04 0.30
CA VAL A 80 7.01 -16.58 0.46
C VAL A 80 6.22 -17.57 1.30
N LYS A 81 6.28 -18.88 0.99
CA LYS A 81 5.60 -19.91 1.79
C LYS A 81 6.04 -19.88 3.24
N ALA A 82 7.35 -19.76 3.51
CA ALA A 82 7.87 -19.68 4.86
C ALA A 82 7.42 -18.41 5.60
N LEU A 83 7.25 -17.29 4.91
CA LEU A 83 6.70 -16.06 5.47
C LEU A 83 5.22 -16.20 5.78
N ASP A 84 4.43 -16.74 4.85
CA ASP A 84 2.99 -16.97 5.02
C ASP A 84 2.72 -17.89 6.22
N GLU A 85 3.50 -18.96 6.39
CA GLU A 85 3.41 -19.85 7.55
C GLU A 85 3.70 -19.11 8.88
N ARG A 86 4.68 -18.21 8.89
CA ARG A 86 5.00 -17.41 10.08
C ARG A 86 3.90 -16.41 10.40
N VAL A 87 3.36 -15.75 9.38
CA VAL A 87 2.23 -14.83 9.53
C VAL A 87 1.02 -15.58 10.07
N ALA A 88 0.64 -16.70 9.47
CA ALA A 88 -0.47 -17.52 9.95
C ALA A 88 -0.26 -17.97 11.40
N LYS A 89 0.95 -18.35 11.79
CA LYS A 89 1.27 -18.70 13.18
C LYS A 89 1.13 -17.51 14.13
N LEU A 90 1.61 -16.34 13.72
CA LEU A 90 1.51 -15.10 14.50
C LEU A 90 0.06 -14.67 14.67
N GLU A 91 -0.73 -14.68 13.60
CA GLU A 91 -2.17 -14.36 13.63
C GLU A 91 -2.93 -15.31 14.54
N ASN A 92 -2.72 -16.62 14.43
CA ASN A 92 -3.34 -17.59 15.34
C ASN A 92 -2.92 -17.35 16.80
N SER A 93 -1.65 -17.03 17.06
CA SER A 93 -1.17 -16.73 18.41
C SER A 93 -1.77 -15.43 18.97
N LEU A 94 -1.98 -14.43 18.11
CA LEU A 94 -2.59 -13.17 18.47
C LEU A 94 -4.08 -13.37 18.80
N SER A 95 -4.80 -14.12 17.96
CA SER A 95 -6.19 -14.48 18.20
C SER A 95 -6.36 -15.26 19.51
N ALA A 96 -5.53 -16.28 19.74
CA ALA A 96 -5.54 -17.04 20.99
C ALA A 96 -5.22 -16.16 22.21
N ARG A 97 -4.30 -15.20 22.07
CA ARG A 97 -3.99 -14.24 23.13
C ARG A 97 -5.16 -13.28 23.37
N LEU A 98 -5.82 -12.81 22.32
CA LEU A 98 -6.99 -11.95 22.42
C LEU A 98 -8.13 -12.67 23.14
N GLU A 99 -8.43 -13.92 22.75
CA GLU A 99 -9.43 -14.77 23.41
C GLU A 99 -9.09 -14.98 24.89
N SER A 100 -7.81 -15.18 25.23
CA SER A 100 -7.39 -15.32 26.65
C SER A 100 -7.49 -14.03 27.46
N GLN A 101 -7.52 -12.87 26.81
CA GLN A 101 -7.62 -11.55 27.45
C GLN A 101 -9.06 -11.02 27.49
N LEU A 102 -10.01 -11.66 26.80
CA LEU A 102 -11.41 -11.29 26.90
C LEU A 102 -11.95 -11.75 28.28
N PRO A 103 -12.61 -10.84 29.05
CA PRO A 103 -13.24 -11.21 30.30
C PRO A 103 -14.33 -12.27 30.07
N SER A 104 -14.58 -13.10 31.07
CA SER A 104 -15.67 -14.08 31.01
C SER A 104 -17.03 -13.39 30.85
N GLU A 105 -18.03 -14.07 30.28
CA GLU A 105 -19.39 -13.53 30.17
C GLU A 105 -19.98 -13.12 31.53
N GLU A 106 -19.59 -13.82 32.60
CA GLU A 106 -19.99 -13.49 33.96
C GLU A 106 -19.42 -12.15 34.42
N ASP A 107 -18.13 -11.90 34.17
CA ASP A 107 -17.47 -10.63 34.52
C ASP A 107 -18.02 -9.46 33.69
N PHE A 108 -18.33 -9.73 32.41
CA PHE A 108 -18.97 -8.75 31.54
C PHE A 108 -20.38 -8.38 32.03
N ASN A 109 -21.21 -9.37 32.38
CA ASN A 109 -22.55 -9.13 32.91
C ASN A 109 -22.53 -8.41 34.27
N LYS A 110 -21.58 -8.77 35.16
CA LYS A 110 -21.37 -8.03 36.42
C LYS A 110 -21.01 -6.56 36.16
N THR A 111 -20.10 -6.31 35.22
CA THR A 111 -19.67 -4.95 34.86
C THR A 111 -20.83 -4.15 34.25
N LEU A 112 -21.63 -4.74 33.37
CA LEU A 112 -22.84 -4.12 32.83
C LEU A 112 -23.85 -3.78 33.94
N GLY A 113 -24.04 -4.67 34.91
CA GLY A 113 -24.89 -4.41 36.07
C GLY A 113 -24.39 -3.23 36.91
N TYR A 114 -23.08 -3.16 37.18
CA TYR A 114 -22.48 -2.00 37.87
C TYR A 114 -22.65 -0.71 37.07
N MET A 115 -22.51 -0.77 35.74
CA MET A 115 -22.69 0.38 34.86
C MET A 115 -24.16 0.86 34.83
N GLU A 116 -25.12 -0.07 34.85
CA GLU A 116 -26.54 0.25 34.94
C GLU A 116 -26.88 0.92 36.28
N GLN A 117 -26.39 0.36 37.39
CA GLN A 117 -26.58 0.91 38.73
C GLN A 117 -26.00 2.32 38.84
N PHE A 118 -24.81 2.53 38.26
CA PHE A 118 -24.18 3.84 38.19
C PHE A 118 -25.03 4.84 37.39
N PHE A 119 -25.53 4.43 36.22
CA PHE A 119 -26.33 5.31 35.37
C PHE A 119 -27.68 5.68 36.00
N ARG A 120 -28.31 4.74 36.71
CA ARG A 120 -29.54 5.00 37.49
C ARG A 120 -29.27 6.02 38.59
N THR A 121 -28.25 5.79 39.42
CA THR A 121 -27.84 6.70 40.49
C THR A 121 -27.51 8.10 39.95
N PHE A 122 -26.74 8.17 38.86
CA PHE A 122 -26.38 9.43 38.22
C PHE A 122 -27.60 10.21 37.74
N LYS A 123 -28.55 9.54 37.07
CA LYS A 123 -29.80 10.15 36.61
C LYS A 123 -30.65 10.68 37.76
N ASP A 124 -30.68 9.96 38.88
CA ASP A 124 -31.46 10.37 40.05
C ASP A 124 -30.87 11.64 40.69
N ILE A 125 -29.52 11.73 40.79
CA ILE A 125 -28.83 12.95 41.25
C ILE A 125 -29.14 14.15 40.34
N VAL A 126 -29.05 13.97 39.01
CA VAL A 126 -29.36 15.05 38.05
C VAL A 126 -30.82 15.50 38.17
N LYS A 127 -31.76 14.56 38.38
CA LYS A 127 -33.18 14.88 38.56
C LYS A 127 -33.45 15.66 39.83
N ASP A 128 -32.80 15.34 40.94
CA ASP A 128 -32.96 16.08 42.19
C ASP A 128 -32.44 17.52 42.05
N MET A 129 -31.32 17.72 41.34
CA MET A 129 -30.81 19.06 41.03
C MET A 129 -31.79 19.88 40.16
N ASP A 130 -32.42 19.28 39.15
CA ASP A 130 -33.45 19.95 38.35
C ASP A 130 -34.70 20.28 39.18
N LYS A 131 -35.04 19.43 40.16
CA LYS A 131 -36.22 19.59 41.03
C LYS A 131 -36.08 20.73 42.02
N GLU A 132 -34.92 20.87 42.66
CA GLU A 132 -34.65 21.99 43.57
C GLU A 132 -34.73 23.33 42.82
N ASN A 133 -34.13 23.41 41.63
CA ASN A 133 -34.21 24.60 40.77
C ASN A 133 -35.65 24.90 40.28
N GLY A 134 -36.48 23.88 40.10
CA GLY A 134 -37.89 24.01 39.69
C GLY A 134 -38.86 24.38 40.81
N ASP A 135 -38.67 23.84 42.03
CA ASP A 135 -39.54 24.10 43.19
C ASP A 135 -39.25 25.48 43.82
N ASP A 136 -37.99 25.92 43.85
CA ASP A 136 -37.64 27.27 44.30
C ASP A 136 -38.25 28.35 43.39
N GLY A 137 -38.28 28.11 42.07
CA GLY A 137 -38.97 28.99 41.11
C GLY A 137 -40.50 29.01 41.26
N ALA A 138 -41.10 27.91 41.72
CA ALA A 138 -42.54 27.82 41.99
C ALA A 138 -42.93 28.45 43.34
N ARG A 139 -42.11 28.28 44.38
CA ARG A 139 -42.33 28.88 45.71
C ARG A 139 -42.08 30.39 45.72
N LEU A 140 -41.08 30.89 44.98
CA LEU A 140 -40.86 32.34 44.80
C LEU A 140 -42.05 33.05 44.12
N ASN A 141 -42.83 32.35 43.30
CA ASN A 141 -44.00 32.92 42.63
C ASN A 141 -45.25 32.98 43.52
N GLN A 142 -45.40 32.09 44.51
CA GLN A 142 -46.58 32.10 45.40
C GLN A 142 -46.49 33.10 46.56
N GLN A 143 -45.29 33.56 46.93
CA GLN A 143 -45.11 34.52 48.03
C GLN A 143 -45.34 35.99 47.62
N LYS A 144 -45.67 36.25 46.34
CA LYS A 144 -45.86 37.61 45.79
C LYS A 144 -47.34 38.02 45.57
N THR A 145 -48.30 37.17 45.94
CA THR A 145 -49.74 37.47 45.92
C THR A 145 -50.30 37.56 47.32
#